data_AF-A0A960HTT7-F1
#
_entry.id   AF-A0A960HTT7-F1
#
_cell.length_a   1.000
_cell.length_b   1.000
_cell.length_c   1.000
_cell.angle_alpha   90.00
_cell.angle_beta   90.00
_cell.angle_gamma   90.00
#
_symmetry.space_group_name_H-M   'P 1'
#
loop_
_entity.id
_entity.type
_entity.pdbx_description
1 polymer ?
#
loop_
_entity_poly.entity_id
_entity_poly.type
_entity_poly.pdbx_seq_one_letter_code
_entity_poly.pdbx_strand_id
1 'polypeptide(L)'
;PAEPAPVSALGSTAGASNGWAFGSDATASGHGLVVANPHFPWTGEARLWECHLTLPGELDAYGVSLLGGPGIQIGFNAHVAWTHTFSRGHRFTLARLDLIDGDPTAYRFGDEERAMTSRVH
;
A
#
# COMPACT_ATOMS: atom_id res chain seq x y z
N PRO A 1 24.88 -12.89 6.50
CA PRO A 1 23.46 -12.51 6.31
C PRO A 1 23.22 -11.11 6.90
N ALA A 2 22.41 -10.27 6.26
CA ALA A 2 22.01 -8.99 6.87
C ALA A 2 21.07 -9.27 8.05
N GLU A 3 21.14 -8.45 9.11
CA GLU A 3 20.17 -8.54 10.21
C GLU A 3 18.75 -8.28 9.68
N PRO A 4 17.73 -8.99 10.21
CA PRO A 4 16.35 -8.73 9.85
C PRO A 4 15.99 -7.28 10.20
N ALA A 5 15.21 -6.64 9.32
CA ALA A 5 14.76 -5.28 9.56
C ALA A 5 13.99 -5.22 10.89
N PRO A 6 14.11 -4.14 11.69
CA PRO A 6 13.38 -3.98 12.95
C PRO A 6 11.86 -4.24 12.81
N VAL A 7 11.30 -3.92 11.65
CA VAL A 7 9.87 -4.12 11.34
C VAL A 7 9.47 -5.60 11.25
N SER A 8 10.42 -6.52 11.02
CA SER A 8 10.15 -7.97 11.00
C SER A 8 9.71 -8.50 12.36
N ALA A 9 10.12 -7.86 13.46
CA ALA A 9 9.69 -8.23 14.81
C ALA A 9 8.20 -7.96 15.06
N LEU A 10 7.56 -7.12 14.25
CA LEU A 10 6.13 -6.78 14.37
C LEU A 10 5.20 -7.79 13.69
N GLY A 11 5.74 -8.87 13.09
CA GLY A 11 4.93 -10.01 12.64
C GLY A 11 3.92 -9.68 11.54
N SER A 12 4.25 -8.80 10.59
CA SER A 12 3.31 -8.52 9.50
C SER A 12 3.16 -9.73 8.58
N THR A 13 1.93 -10.21 8.37
CA THR A 13 1.63 -10.98 7.16
C THR A 13 1.83 -10.04 5.97
N ALA A 14 2.82 -10.32 5.14
CA ALA A 14 3.00 -9.57 3.92
C ALA A 14 1.76 -9.80 3.05
N GLY A 15 1.03 -8.73 2.73
CA GLY A 15 0.01 -8.80 1.69
C GLY A 15 0.61 -9.39 0.40
N ALA A 16 -0.22 -10.10 -0.36
CA ALA A 16 0.17 -10.70 -1.63
C ALA A 16 -0.85 -10.31 -2.69
N SER A 17 -0.42 -10.31 -3.96
CA SER A 17 -1.26 -10.11 -5.14
C SER A 17 -0.46 -10.58 -6.35
N ASN A 18 -1.14 -10.89 -7.45
CA ASN A 18 -0.51 -11.08 -8.76
C ASN A 18 -0.91 -9.96 -9.71
N GLY A 19 0.04 -9.52 -10.55
CA GLY A 19 -0.21 -8.53 -11.59
C GLY A 19 0.80 -8.70 -12.72
N TRP A 20 0.31 -8.79 -13.96
CA TRP A 20 1.14 -8.91 -15.15
C TRP A 20 0.73 -7.90 -16.22
N ALA A 21 1.72 -7.40 -16.96
CA ALA A 21 1.51 -6.59 -18.15
C ALA A 21 2.30 -7.20 -19.30
N PHE A 22 1.64 -7.37 -20.44
CA PHE A 22 2.22 -7.92 -21.66
C PHE A 22 2.17 -6.85 -22.75
N GLY A 23 3.32 -6.62 -23.41
CA GLY A 23 3.40 -5.74 -24.58
C GLY A 23 2.87 -6.43 -25.85
N SER A 24 2.77 -5.66 -26.94
CA SER A 24 2.29 -6.12 -28.26
C SER A 24 2.98 -7.40 -28.75
N ASP A 25 4.28 -7.53 -28.48
CA ASP A 25 5.10 -8.63 -28.98
C ASP A 25 4.78 -9.97 -28.30
N ALA A 26 4.04 -9.91 -27.19
CA ALA A 26 3.62 -11.07 -26.41
C ALA A 26 2.12 -11.39 -26.53
N THR A 27 1.33 -10.56 -27.23
CA THR A 27 -0.12 -10.71 -27.33
C THR A 27 -0.57 -11.01 -28.75
N ALA A 28 -1.54 -11.93 -28.91
CA ALA A 28 -2.07 -12.30 -30.23
C ALA A 28 -2.79 -11.13 -30.93
N SER A 29 -3.30 -10.16 -30.16
CA SER A 29 -3.97 -8.97 -30.69
C SER A 29 -3.02 -7.87 -31.14
N GLY A 30 -1.72 -7.95 -30.80
CA GLY A 30 -0.76 -6.86 -31.01
C GLY A 30 -0.98 -5.65 -30.10
N HIS A 31 -1.90 -5.72 -29.13
CA HIS A 31 -2.17 -4.65 -28.16
C HIS A 31 -1.68 -5.02 -26.75
N GLY A 32 -1.50 -4.03 -25.87
CA GLY A 32 -1.17 -4.29 -24.47
C GLY A 32 -2.26 -5.08 -23.75
N LEU A 33 -1.85 -5.98 -22.83
CA LEU A 33 -2.75 -6.76 -21.98
C LEU A 33 -2.30 -6.63 -20.51
N VAL A 34 -3.24 -6.38 -19.60
CA VAL A 34 -2.99 -6.37 -18.15
C VAL A 34 -3.84 -7.43 -17.47
N VAL A 35 -3.21 -8.25 -16.64
CA VAL A 35 -3.88 -9.22 -15.76
C VAL A 35 -3.80 -8.70 -14.33
N ALA A 36 -4.95 -8.38 -13.75
CA ALA A 36 -5.08 -7.93 -12.37
C ALA A 36 -5.64 -9.05 -11.49
N ASN A 37 -4.90 -9.46 -10.45
CA ASN A 37 -5.36 -10.45 -9.48
C ASN A 37 -4.95 -10.05 -8.04
N PRO A 38 -5.61 -9.02 -7.48
CA PRO A 38 -5.34 -8.57 -6.11
C PRO A 38 -5.87 -9.58 -5.07
N HIS A 39 -5.09 -9.91 -4.03
CA HIS A 39 -5.57 -10.76 -2.92
C HIS A 39 -5.95 -9.89 -1.71
N PHE A 40 -7.19 -9.42 -1.72
CA PHE A 40 -7.75 -8.58 -0.65
C PHE A 40 -8.79 -9.34 0.19
N PRO A 41 -9.07 -8.87 1.42
CA PRO A 41 -10.14 -9.42 2.25
C PRO A 41 -11.49 -9.42 1.53
N TRP A 42 -12.30 -10.45 1.80
CA TRP A 42 -13.64 -10.60 1.22
C TRP A 42 -14.72 -9.81 1.95
N THR A 43 -14.40 -9.26 3.12
CA THR A 43 -15.29 -8.52 4.02
C THR A 43 -14.55 -7.32 4.61
N GLY A 44 -15.29 -6.43 5.25
CA GLY A 44 -14.76 -5.20 5.84
C GLY A 44 -14.47 -4.10 4.80
N GLU A 45 -13.89 -3.01 5.28
CA GLU A 45 -13.55 -1.81 4.51
C GLU A 45 -12.50 -2.07 3.42
N ALA A 46 -11.66 -3.09 3.62
CA ALA A 46 -10.66 -3.52 2.65
C ALA A 46 -11.26 -4.35 1.48
N ARG A 47 -12.56 -4.64 1.48
CA ARG A 47 -13.20 -5.34 0.37
C ARG A 47 -13.25 -4.44 -0.86
N LEU A 48 -12.79 -4.96 -1.99
CA LEU A 48 -12.92 -4.28 -3.28
C LEU A 48 -14.37 -4.27 -3.77
N TRP A 49 -14.79 -3.14 -4.33
CA TRP A 49 -16.10 -2.94 -4.94
C TRP A 49 -15.94 -2.45 -6.37
N GLU A 50 -16.64 -3.08 -7.31
CA GLU A 50 -16.61 -2.66 -8.71
C GLU A 50 -17.39 -1.36 -8.92
N CYS A 51 -16.80 -0.44 -9.68
CA CYS A 51 -17.43 0.81 -10.06
C CYS A 51 -16.95 1.30 -11.43
N HIS A 52 -17.85 2.02 -12.10
CA HIS A 52 -17.58 2.76 -13.33
C HIS A 52 -17.83 4.23 -13.04
N LEU A 53 -16.78 5.04 -13.15
CA LEU A 53 -16.87 6.48 -12.98
C LEU A 53 -16.83 7.15 -14.35
N THR A 54 -17.92 7.81 -14.71
CA THR A 54 -18.04 8.58 -15.95
C THR A 54 -18.38 10.03 -15.63
N LEU A 55 -17.46 10.93 -15.97
CA LEU A 55 -17.68 12.37 -16.05
C LEU A 55 -17.56 12.77 -17.53
N PRO A 56 -18.66 13.14 -18.22
CA PRO A 56 -18.64 13.40 -19.65
C PRO A 56 -17.55 14.42 -20.06
N GLY A 57 -16.66 13.99 -20.96
CA GLY A 57 -15.55 14.83 -21.45
C GLY A 57 -14.32 14.91 -20.53
N GLU A 58 -14.37 14.31 -19.34
CA GLU A 58 -13.30 14.41 -18.33
C GLU A 58 -12.77 13.06 -17.86
N LEU A 59 -13.66 12.11 -17.53
CA LEU A 59 -13.29 10.81 -16.97
C LEU A 59 -14.20 9.73 -17.51
N ASP A 60 -13.61 8.61 -17.92
CA ASP A 60 -14.34 7.38 -18.18
C ASP A 60 -13.46 6.20 -17.80
N ALA A 61 -13.69 5.65 -16.61
CA ALA A 61 -12.84 4.61 -16.06
C ALA A 61 -13.67 3.54 -15.33
N TYR A 62 -13.33 2.28 -15.58
CA TYR A 62 -13.94 1.12 -14.95
C TYR A 62 -12.91 0.37 -14.12
N GLY A 63 -13.34 -0.14 -12.97
CA GLY A 63 -12.52 -1.06 -12.20
C GLY A 63 -13.08 -1.25 -10.80
N VAL A 64 -12.18 -1.24 -9.81
CA VAL A 64 -12.52 -1.41 -8.40
C VAL A 64 -11.99 -0.28 -7.53
N SER A 65 -12.70 -0.01 -6.44
CA SER A 65 -12.26 0.83 -5.33
C SER A 65 -12.49 0.12 -4.00
N LEU A 66 -11.69 0.46 -2.99
CA LEU A 66 -11.99 0.16 -1.60
C LEU A 66 -13.25 0.92 -1.16
N LEU A 67 -14.02 0.34 -0.24
CA LEU A 67 -15.21 1.00 0.30
C LEU A 67 -14.83 2.32 0.97
N GLY A 68 -15.47 3.41 0.54
CA GLY A 68 -15.16 4.78 1.00
C GLY A 68 -13.93 5.42 0.36
N GLY A 69 -13.18 4.69 -0.48
CA GLY A 69 -12.03 5.20 -1.21
C GLY A 69 -12.43 6.05 -2.43
N PRO A 70 -11.71 7.15 -2.73
CA PRO A 70 -11.99 7.95 -3.91
C PRO A 70 -11.42 7.30 -5.18
N GLY A 71 -12.20 7.32 -6.27
CA GLY A 71 -11.72 6.97 -7.62
C GLY A 71 -11.63 5.47 -7.93
N ILE A 72 -11.14 5.15 -9.13
CA ILE A 72 -10.79 3.79 -9.57
C ILE A 72 -9.35 3.49 -9.14
N GLN A 73 -9.15 2.54 -8.23
CA GLN A 73 -7.83 2.21 -7.69
C GLN A 73 -7.11 1.14 -8.51
N ILE A 74 -7.82 0.13 -9.01
CA ILE A 74 -7.34 -0.85 -9.97
C ILE A 74 -8.36 -0.90 -11.11
N GLY A 75 -7.94 -0.80 -12.36
CA GLY A 75 -8.89 -0.73 -13.46
C GLY A 75 -8.28 -0.36 -14.80
N PHE A 76 -9.12 0.20 -15.66
CA PHE A 76 -8.74 0.64 -16.98
C PHE A 76 -9.62 1.80 -17.47
N ASN A 77 -9.15 2.49 -18.49
CA ASN A 77 -9.93 3.40 -19.32
C ASN A 77 -9.71 3.04 -20.80
N ALA A 78 -10.14 3.92 -21.71
CA ALA A 78 -10.03 3.71 -23.15
C ALA A 78 -8.61 3.39 -23.67
N HIS A 79 -7.55 3.75 -22.93
CA HIS A 79 -6.18 3.70 -23.43
C HIS A 79 -5.16 3.03 -22.49
N VAL A 80 -5.46 2.92 -21.20
CA VAL A 80 -4.53 2.32 -20.22
C VAL A 80 -5.28 1.45 -19.22
N ALA A 81 -4.62 0.36 -18.82
CA ALA A 81 -5.03 -0.50 -17.72
C ALA A 81 -3.91 -0.56 -16.68
N TRP A 82 -4.27 -0.71 -15.40
CA TRP A 82 -3.32 -0.76 -14.29
C TRP A 82 -3.79 -1.67 -13.17
N THR A 83 -2.83 -2.16 -12.39
CA THR A 83 -3.07 -2.95 -11.20
C THR A 83 -1.95 -2.74 -10.18
N HIS A 84 -2.14 -3.29 -8.98
CA HIS A 84 -1.22 -3.12 -7.86
C HIS A 84 -0.94 -4.44 -7.16
N THR A 85 0.31 -4.59 -6.73
CA THR A 85 0.73 -5.64 -5.82
C THR A 85 1.36 -5.04 -4.57
N PHE A 86 1.33 -5.79 -3.47
CA PHE A 86 2.05 -5.38 -2.26
C PHE A 86 3.56 -5.34 -2.56
N SER A 87 4.14 -4.17 -2.35
CA SER A 87 5.58 -3.97 -2.44
C SER A 87 6.25 -4.45 -1.17
N ARG A 88 7.42 -5.10 -1.29
CA ARG A 88 8.27 -5.43 -0.15
C ARG A 88 9.00 -4.23 0.46
N GLY A 89 8.89 -3.04 -0.15
CA GLY A 89 9.49 -1.82 0.36
C GLY A 89 8.84 -1.39 1.68
N HIS A 90 9.68 -1.14 2.70
CA HIS A 90 9.22 -0.66 4.00
C HIS A 90 8.61 0.74 3.91
N ARG A 91 7.48 0.95 4.59
CA ARG A 91 6.76 2.25 4.61
C ARG A 91 6.93 3.02 5.92
N PHE A 92 7.70 2.47 6.85
CA PHE A 92 8.08 3.08 8.10
C PHE A 92 9.43 2.50 8.54
N THR A 93 10.09 3.22 9.44
CA THR A 93 11.27 2.73 10.17
C THR A 93 10.95 2.71 11.65
N LEU A 94 11.59 1.80 12.38
CA LEU A 94 11.55 1.82 13.83
C LEU A 94 12.87 2.39 14.34
N ALA A 95 12.76 3.27 15.33
CA ALA A 95 13.90 3.71 16.12
C ALA A 95 13.80 3.05 17.49
N ARG A 96 14.88 2.42 17.93
CA ARG A 96 15.04 2.04 19.33
C ARG A 96 15.44 3.29 20.10
N LEU A 97 14.72 3.58 21.18
CA LEU A 97 15.00 4.71 22.05
C LEU A 97 15.81 4.24 23.26
N ASP A 98 16.86 4.99 23.60
CA ASP A 98 17.59 4.82 24.85
C ASP A 98 16.93 5.69 25.92
N LEU A 99 16.15 5.07 26.79
CA LEU A 99 15.38 5.74 27.83
C LEU A 99 16.27 6.28 28.95
N ILE A 100 15.84 7.36 29.59
CA ILE A 100 16.50 7.93 30.78
C ILE A 100 16.15 7.06 32.00
N ASP A 101 17.15 6.71 32.81
CA ASP A 101 16.91 5.93 34.03
C ASP A 101 16.05 6.72 35.01
N GLY A 102 14.98 6.10 35.51
CA GLY A 102 13.98 6.76 36.35
C GLY A 102 12.95 7.64 35.63
N ASP A 103 13.10 7.91 34.32
CA ASP A 103 12.09 8.60 33.50
C ASP A 103 11.80 7.81 32.20
N PRO A 104 10.85 6.85 32.24
CA PRO A 104 10.52 6.02 31.08
C PRO A 104 9.81 6.78 29.95
N THR A 105 9.53 8.08 30.14
CA THR A 105 8.90 8.96 29.14
C THR A 105 9.87 9.99 28.56
N ALA A 106 11.17 9.87 28.86
CA ALA A 106 12.23 10.64 28.23
C ALA A 106 13.26 9.70 27.56
N TYR A 107 13.93 10.18 26.52
CA TYR A 107 14.94 9.43 25.78
C TYR A 107 16.12 10.31 25.34
N ARG A 108 17.28 9.69 25.07
CA ARG A 108 18.46 10.37 24.53
C ARG A 108 18.34 10.61 23.02
N PHE A 109 18.71 11.81 22.59
CA PHE A 109 18.78 12.21 21.19
C PHE A 109 20.08 13.00 20.93
N GLY A 110 21.10 12.32 20.43
CA GLY A 110 22.46 12.90 20.40
C GLY A 110 22.92 13.19 21.82
N ASP A 111 23.31 14.44 22.08
CA ASP A 111 23.73 14.91 23.41
C ASP A 111 22.57 15.47 24.26
N GLU A 112 21.33 15.46 23.74
CA GLU A 112 20.15 15.98 24.42
C GLU A 112 19.29 14.89 25.05
N GLU A 113 18.59 15.22 26.14
CA GLU A 113 17.45 14.43 26.66
C GLU A 113 16.14 15.07 26.18
N ARG A 114 15.23 14.25 25.63
CA ARG A 114 13.94 14.70 25.10
C ARG A 114 12.78 13.99 25.78
N ALA A 115 11.84 14.76 26.30
CA ALA A 115 10.56 14.25 26.78
C ALA A 115 9.65 13.85 25.61
N MET A 116 8.91 12.75 25.76
CA MET A 116 7.84 12.38 24.85
C MET A 116 6.66 13.35 24.95
N THR A 117 5.94 13.56 23.85
CA THR A 117 4.68 14.32 23.88
C THR A 117 3.54 13.39 24.31
N SER A 118 2.92 13.68 25.46
CA SER A 118 1.74 12.94 25.90
C SER A 118 0.46 13.44 25.22
N ARG A 119 -0.44 12.51 24.91
CA ARG A 119 -1.84 12.79 24.52
C ARG A 119 -2.75 11.77 25.17
N VAL A 120 -3.84 12.25 25.79
CA VAL A 120 -4.93 11.42 26.32
C VAL A 120 -6.11 11.60 25.37
N HIS A 121 -6.60 10.49 24.82
CA HIS A 121 -7.71 10.43 23.87
C HIS A 121 -9.00 10.02 24.57
#